data_AF-A0A656GJP3-F1
#
_entry.id   AF-A0A656GJP3-F1
#
_cell.length_a   1.000
_cell.length_b   1.000
_cell.length_c   1.000
_cell.angle_alpha   90.00
_cell.angle_beta   90.00
_cell.angle_gamma   90.00
#
_symmetry.space_group_name_H-M   'P 1'
#
loop_
_entity.id
_entity.type
_entity.pdbx_description
1 polymer ?
#
loop_
_entity_poly.entity_id
_entity_poly.type
_entity_poly.pdbx_seq_one_letter_code
_entity_poly.pdbx_strand_id
1 'polypeptide(L)'
;MNQQEKALYLPKNKDVLNWKIKTLARSPREMMITQSIFIAVYVIGSTLYMWGGWIMFSDSLYSLVGTILAFAGILAYFICLLIR
;
A
#
# COMPACT_ATOMS: atom_id res chain seq x y z
N MET A 1 26.50 3.55 52.25
CA MET A 1 25.40 3.69 51.27
C MET A 1 25.61 2.68 50.18
N ASN A 2 24.72 1.68 50.12
CA ASN A 2 24.90 0.48 49.29
C ASN A 2 24.22 0.67 47.93
N GLN A 3 24.80 0.14 46.85
CA GLN A 3 24.29 0.29 45.46
C GLN A 3 22.81 -0.14 45.29
N GLN A 4 22.30 -0.98 46.20
CA GLN A 4 20.90 -1.43 46.21
C GLN A 4 19.89 -0.33 46.58
N GLU A 5 20.26 0.65 47.42
CA GLU A 5 19.33 1.73 47.80
C GLU A 5 19.07 2.72 46.65
N LYS A 6 20.03 2.86 45.72
CA LYS A 6 19.88 3.70 44.51
C LYS A 6 18.90 3.10 43.50
N ALA A 7 18.70 1.78 43.51
CA ALA A 7 17.80 1.10 42.58
C ALA A 7 16.33 1.16 43.01
N LEU A 8 16.05 1.45 44.29
CA LEU A 8 14.68 1.51 44.83
C LEU A 8 13.96 2.82 44.46
N TYR A 9 14.70 3.89 44.15
CA TYR A 9 14.18 5.21 43.79
C TYR A 9 14.08 5.45 42.28
N LEU A 10 14.31 4.44 41.45
CA LEU A 10 13.99 4.57 40.03
C LEU A 10 12.47 4.50 39.89
N PRO A 11 11.80 5.53 39.32
CA PRO A 11 10.39 5.41 38.98
C PRO A 11 10.27 4.17 38.11
N LYS A 12 9.46 3.21 38.57
CA LYS A 12 9.20 1.93 37.91
C LYS A 12 8.67 2.23 36.52
N ASN A 13 9.60 2.34 35.58
CA ASN A 13 9.41 2.92 34.27
C ASN A 13 8.77 1.89 33.34
N LYS A 14 7.61 1.39 33.77
CA LYS A 14 6.73 0.53 32.97
C LYS A 14 6.23 1.27 31.73
N ASP A 15 6.34 2.60 31.70
CA ASP A 15 5.97 3.43 30.56
C ASP A 15 7.11 3.69 29.55
N VAL A 16 8.39 3.60 29.93
CA VAL A 16 9.50 3.68 28.94
C VAL A 16 9.69 2.38 28.15
N LEU A 17 9.02 1.30 28.52
CA LEU A 17 8.81 0.14 27.63
C LEU A 17 7.42 0.14 26.98
N ASN A 18 6.54 1.06 27.37
CA ASN A 18 5.26 1.33 26.72
C ASN A 18 5.42 2.32 25.56
N TRP A 19 6.59 2.35 24.93
CA TRP A 19 6.73 2.79 23.54
C TRP A 19 6.15 1.69 22.66
N LYS A 20 4.87 1.34 22.89
CA LYS A 20 4.03 0.68 21.90
C LYS A 20 4.21 1.54 20.69
N ILE A 21 5.07 1.08 19.77
CA ILE A 21 5.55 1.86 18.66
C ILE A 21 4.26 2.31 18.02
N LYS A 22 3.92 3.59 18.19
CA LYS A 22 2.80 4.19 17.50
C LYS A 22 3.35 4.42 16.11
N THR A 23 3.66 3.30 15.45
CA THR A 23 3.80 3.25 14.02
C THR A 23 2.55 3.97 13.58
N LEU A 24 2.75 4.98 12.74
CA LEU A 24 1.73 5.56 11.90
C LEU A 24 1.24 4.49 10.90
N ALA A 25 1.13 3.23 11.34
CA ALA A 25 0.51 2.12 10.69
C ALA A 25 -0.98 2.44 10.74
N ARG A 26 -1.38 3.19 9.71
CA ARG A 26 -2.75 3.28 9.26
C ARG A 26 -3.39 1.92 9.42
N SER A 27 -4.60 1.88 10.00
CA SER A 27 -5.25 0.61 10.31
C SER A 27 -5.29 -0.27 9.05
N PRO A 28 -5.14 -1.60 9.15
CA PRO A 28 -5.18 -2.50 7.99
C PRO A 28 -6.41 -2.23 7.11
N ARG A 29 -7.53 -1.89 7.75
CA ARG A 29 -8.78 -1.47 7.11
C ARG A 29 -8.63 -0.20 6.27
N GLU A 30 -8.03 0.87 6.80
CA GLU A 30 -7.81 2.11 6.06
C GLU A 30 -6.82 1.94 4.90
N MET A 31 -5.83 1.05 5.06
CA MET A 31 -4.87 0.72 4.01
C MET A 31 -5.54 -0.05 2.85
N MET A 32 -6.39 -1.03 3.17
CA MET A 32 -7.23 -1.73 2.19
C MET A 32 -8.15 -0.75 1.44
N ILE A 33 -8.85 0.13 2.15
CA ILE A 33 -9.74 1.13 1.52
C ILE A 33 -8.97 2.02 0.55
N THR A 34 -7.81 2.52 0.96
CA THR A 34 -6.97 3.38 0.12
C THR A 34 -6.52 2.64 -1.15
N GLN A 35 -6.05 1.40 -1.01
CA GLN A 35 -5.66 0.57 -2.16
C GLN A 35 -6.85 0.25 -3.08
N SER A 36 -8.03 -0.05 -2.53
CA SER A 36 -9.24 -0.27 -3.33
C SER A 36 -9.63 0.97 -4.15
N ILE A 37 -9.49 2.17 -3.58
CA ILE A 37 -9.72 3.42 -4.30
C ILE A 37 -8.70 3.58 -5.43
N PHE A 38 -7.42 3.30 -5.18
CA PHE A 38 -6.39 3.35 -6.22
C PHE A 38 -6.67 2.37 -7.37
N ILE A 39 -7.08 1.13 -7.06
CA ILE A 39 -7.47 0.14 -8.07
C ILE A 39 -8.67 0.64 -8.87
N ALA A 40 -9.69 1.21 -8.22
CA ALA A 40 -10.86 1.74 -8.90
C ALA A 40 -10.51 2.88 -9.87
N VAL A 41 -9.72 3.87 -9.42
CA VAL A 41 -9.25 4.97 -10.27
C VAL A 41 -8.40 4.44 -11.43
N TYR A 42 -7.54 3.45 -11.17
CA TYR A 42 -6.71 2.82 -12.17
C TYR A 42 -7.54 2.11 -13.26
N VAL A 43 -8.56 1.35 -12.88
CA VAL A 43 -9.44 0.66 -13.83
C VAL A 43 -10.23 1.66 -14.68
N ILE A 44 -10.74 2.73 -14.06
CA ILE A 44 -11.44 3.81 -14.78
C ILE A 44 -10.50 4.48 -15.78
N GLY A 45 -9.28 4.85 -15.36
CA GLY A 45 -8.28 5.46 -16.22
C GLY A 45 -7.88 4.55 -17.39
N SER A 46 -7.67 3.26 -17.11
CA SER A 46 -7.33 2.27 -18.14
C SER A 46 -8.46 2.08 -19.15
N THR A 47 -9.72 2.10 -18.69
CA THR A 47 -10.91 2.00 -19.55
C THR A 47 -11.05 3.23 -20.45
N LEU A 48 -10.86 4.44 -19.91
CA LEU A 48 -10.88 5.68 -20.70
C LEU A 48 -9.73 5.71 -21.71
N TYR A 49 -8.55 5.25 -21.33
CA TYR A 49 -7.39 5.17 -22.21
C TYR A 49 -7.62 4.18 -23.36
N MET A 50 -8.15 2.99 -23.08
CA MET A 50 -8.56 2.00 -24.09
C MET A 50 -9.62 2.57 -25.03
N TRP A 51 -10.60 3.29 -24.50
CA TRP A 51 -11.67 3.88 -25.29
C TRP A 51 -11.16 5.00 -26.21
N GLY A 52 -10.34 5.92 -25.69
CA GLY A 52 -9.74 7.00 -26.49
C GLY A 52 -8.70 6.51 -27.50
N GLY A 53 -7.97 5.44 -27.16
CA GLY A 53 -6.97 4.81 -28.02
C GLY A 53 -7.52 3.75 -28.97
N TRP A 54 -8.84 3.52 -29.01
CA TRP A 54 -9.45 2.40 -29.72
C TRP A 54 -9.01 2.29 -31.19
N ILE A 55 -8.92 3.42 -31.90
CA ILE A 55 -8.50 3.47 -33.31
C ILE A 55 -7.04 3.02 -33.45
N MET A 56 -6.13 3.53 -32.60
CA MET A 56 -4.71 3.16 -32.60
C MET A 56 -4.49 1.68 -32.27
N PHE A 57 -5.28 1.13 -31.34
CA PHE A 57 -5.20 -0.28 -30.98
C PHE A 57 -5.82 -1.21 -32.02
N SER A 58 -6.81 -0.72 -32.78
CA SER A 58 -7.39 -1.47 -33.89
C SER A 58 -6.39 -1.64 -35.05
N ASP A 59 -5.53 -0.66 -35.27
CA ASP A 59 -4.49 -0.70 -36.31
C ASP A 59 -3.25 -1.54 -35.91
N SER A 60 -2.95 -1.66 -34.61
CA SER A 60 -1.77 -2.39 -34.13
C SER A 60 -2.08 -3.32 -32.97
N LEU A 61 -2.31 -4.59 -33.29
CA LEU A 61 -2.47 -5.69 -32.33
C LEU A 61 -1.27 -5.83 -31.39
N TYR A 62 -0.04 -5.62 -31.87
CA TYR A 62 1.15 -5.65 -31.03
C TYR A 62 1.14 -4.54 -29.97
N SER A 63 0.71 -3.34 -30.35
CA SER A 63 0.55 -2.23 -29.41
C SER A 63 -0.56 -2.52 -28.38
N LEU A 64 -1.67 -3.12 -28.81
CA LEU A 64 -2.76 -3.51 -27.91
C LEU A 64 -2.30 -4.55 -26.87
N VAL A 65 -1.61 -5.60 -27.32
CA VAL A 65 -1.09 -6.65 -26.43
C VAL A 65 -0.08 -6.08 -25.43
N GLY A 66 0.83 -5.20 -25.88
CA GLY A 66 1.78 -4.52 -25.00
C GLY A 66 1.11 -3.68 -23.93
N THR A 67 0.08 -2.92 -24.30
CA THR A 67 -0.72 -2.11 -23.36
C THR A 67 -1.47 -2.99 -22.35
N ILE A 68 -2.10 -4.09 -22.79
CA ILE A 68 -2.79 -5.01 -21.89
C ILE A 68 -1.81 -5.65 -20.91
N LEU A 69 -0.63 -6.06 -21.39
CA LEU A 69 0.39 -6.67 -20.54
C LEU A 69 0.93 -5.69 -19.50
N ALA A 70 1.19 -4.44 -19.89
CA ALA A 70 1.56 -3.38 -18.98
C ALA A 70 0.47 -3.15 -17.93
N PHE A 71 -0.80 -3.12 -18.34
CA PHE A 71 -1.90 -2.93 -17.41
C PHE A 71 -2.10 -4.09 -16.44
N ALA A 72 -1.94 -5.32 -16.92
CA ALA A 72 -2.00 -6.52 -16.10
C ALA A 72 -0.85 -6.56 -15.07
N GLY A 73 0.36 -6.15 -15.46
CA GLY A 73 1.50 -6.09 -14.54
C GLY A 73 1.28 -5.10 -13.39
N ILE A 74 0.76 -3.92 -13.70
CA ILE A 74 0.45 -2.90 -12.68
C ILE A 74 -0.67 -3.37 -11.75
N LEU A 75 -1.71 -4.02 -12.29
CA LEU A 75 -2.76 -4.63 -11.46
C LEU A 75 -2.23 -5.73 -10.55
N ALA A 76 -1.37 -6.61 -11.08
CA ALA A 76 -0.77 -7.69 -10.30
C ALA A 76 0.06 -7.14 -9.13
N TYR A 77 0.78 -6.03 -9.34
CA TYR A 77 1.50 -5.34 -8.28
C TYR A 77 0.55 -4.84 -7.17
N PHE A 78 -0.55 -4.16 -7.54
CA PHE A 78 -1.52 -3.68 -6.56
C PHE A 78 -2.23 -4.80 -5.80
N ILE A 79 -2.55 -5.91 -6.47
CA ILE A 79 -3.15 -7.09 -5.84
C ILE A 79 -2.17 -7.74 -4.86
N CYS A 80 -0.90 -7.90 -5.26
CA CYS A 80 0.14 -8.45 -4.37
C CYS A 80 0.37 -7.56 -3.15
N LEU A 81 0.28 -6.24 -3.32
CA LEU A 81 0.38 -5.27 -2.24
C LEU A 81 -0.82 -5.32 -1.26
N LEU A 82 -1.97 -5.83 -1.71
CA LEU A 82 -3.20 -5.95 -0.92
C LEU A 82 -3.26 -7.23 -0.07
N ILE A 83 -2.54 -8.28 -0.49
CA ILE A 83 -2.48 -9.57 0.22
C ILE A 83 -1.46 -9.55 1.39
N ARG A 84 -0.61 -8.52 1.47
CA ARG A 84 0.41 -8.35 2.51
C ARG A 84 -0.17 -7.89 3.85
#